data_AF-A0A227JEV9-F1
#
_entry.id   AF-A0A227JEV9-F1
#
_cell.length_a   1.000
_cell.length_b   1.000
_cell.length_c   1.000
_cell.angle_alpha   90.00
_cell.angle_beta   90.00
_cell.angle_gamma   90.00
#
_symmetry.space_group_name_H-M   'P 1'
#
loop_
_entity.id
_entity.type
_entity.pdbx_description
1 polymer ?
#
loop_
_entity_poly.entity_id
_entity_poly.type
_entity_poly.pdbx_seq_one_letter_code
_entity_poly.pdbx_strand_id
1 'polypeptide(L)'
;DGVLTFIKLFLVLAFVNLTTVGLQTAIQATGDVKAYQSTIGSVLLLTVPLAYIFLSLGYPPYTVIVVSIFMEVVSCGMRLAFLKLKAGLSIKKYILFVINKALQVLIPTIVVLFSLTISFEQSILRFISTTLVSFGMISFLTYWLVLGVEEKKMIRLKV
;
A
#
# COMPACT_ATOMS: atom_id res chain seq x y z
N ASP A 1 16.49 -21.56 -3.48
CA ASP A 1 16.55 -20.15 -3.94
C ASP A 1 15.24 -19.55 -4.43
N GLY A 2 14.46 -20.25 -5.28
CA GLY A 2 13.22 -19.68 -5.87
C GLY A 2 12.16 -19.17 -4.87
N VAL A 3 11.97 -19.86 -3.74
CA VAL A 3 10.96 -19.50 -2.72
C VAL A 3 11.28 -18.15 -2.05
N LEU A 4 12.55 -17.86 -1.77
CA LEU A 4 12.95 -16.58 -1.16
C LEU A 4 12.65 -15.40 -2.11
N THR A 5 12.97 -15.57 -3.39
CA THR A 5 12.66 -14.57 -4.42
C THR A 5 11.15 -14.35 -4.55
N PHE A 6 10.37 -15.43 -4.50
CA PHE A 6 8.91 -15.35 -4.54
C PHE A 6 8.34 -14.55 -3.37
N ILE A 7 8.79 -14.81 -2.13
CA ILE A 7 8.33 -14.09 -0.94
C ILE A 7 8.69 -12.60 -1.04
N LYS A 8 9.91 -12.28 -1.46
CA LYS A 8 10.36 -10.88 -1.64
C LYS A 8 9.48 -10.13 -2.64
N LEU A 9 9.21 -10.74 -3.80
CA LEU A 9 8.35 -10.14 -4.82
C LEU A 9 6.90 -10.02 -4.35
N PHE A 10 6.39 -11.02 -3.63
CA PHE A 10 5.03 -10.99 -3.09
C PHE A 10 4.87 -9.87 -2.06
N LEU A 11 5.85 -9.65 -1.19
CA LEU A 11 5.86 -8.52 -0.25
C LEU A 11 5.83 -7.18 -0.97
N VAL A 12 6.58 -7.04 -2.06
CA VAL A 12 6.54 -5.83 -2.89
C VAL A 12 5.16 -5.65 -3.50
N LEU A 13 4.56 -6.71 -4.08
CA LEU A 13 3.21 -6.66 -4.64
C LEU A 13 2.18 -6.23 -3.58
N ALA A 14 2.24 -6.82 -2.38
CA ALA A 14 1.35 -6.47 -1.29
C ALA A 14 1.50 -4.99 -0.88
N PHE A 15 2.72 -4.49 -0.81
CA PHE A 15 2.99 -3.09 -0.48
C PHE A 15 2.44 -2.11 -1.52
N VAL A 16 2.59 -2.43 -2.81
CA VAL A 16 2.01 -1.64 -3.90
C VAL A 16 0.48 -1.65 -3.79
N ASN A 17 -0.14 -2.82 -3.57
CA ASN A 17 -1.59 -2.94 -3.44
C ASN A 17 -2.12 -2.09 -2.27
N LEU A 18 -1.52 -2.21 -1.07
CA LEU A 18 -1.91 -1.46 0.13
C LEU A 18 -1.85 0.07 -0.09
N THR A 19 -0.88 0.56 -0.86
CA THR A 19 -0.75 1.99 -1.16
C THR A 19 -1.93 2.51 -1.99
N THR A 20 -2.58 1.65 -2.77
CA THR A 20 -3.65 2.05 -3.70
C THR A 20 -5.06 1.89 -3.15
N VAL A 21 -5.25 1.18 -2.02
CA VAL A 21 -6.56 0.94 -1.42
C VAL A 21 -7.31 2.24 -1.11
N GLY A 22 -6.60 3.26 -0.61
CA GLY A 22 -7.20 4.57 -0.32
C GLY A 22 -7.69 5.31 -1.57
N LEU A 23 -7.05 5.10 -2.74
CA LEU A 23 -7.52 5.69 -4.00
C LEU A 23 -8.80 4.99 -4.44
N GLN A 24 -8.87 3.67 -4.29
CA GLN A 24 -10.03 2.88 -4.66
C GLN A 24 -11.27 3.32 -3.87
N THR A 25 -11.14 3.49 -2.55
CA THR A 25 -12.26 3.95 -1.71
C THR A 25 -12.67 5.39 -2.05
N ALA A 26 -11.70 6.28 -2.31
CA ALA A 26 -11.98 7.64 -2.74
C ALA A 26 -12.75 7.70 -4.08
N ILE A 27 -12.37 6.87 -5.06
CA ILE A 27 -13.08 6.80 -6.34
C ILE A 27 -14.49 6.26 -6.14
N GLN A 28 -14.67 5.21 -5.34
CA GLN A 28 -16.01 4.66 -5.06
C GLN A 28 -16.93 5.71 -4.42
N ALA A 29 -16.39 6.60 -3.58
CA ALA A 29 -17.14 7.71 -3.00
C ALA A 29 -17.56 8.79 -4.03
N THR A 30 -16.93 8.87 -5.21
CA THR A 30 -17.34 9.81 -6.28
C THR A 30 -18.63 9.41 -7.00
N GLY A 31 -19.17 8.20 -6.75
CA GLY A 31 -20.45 7.74 -7.28
C GLY A 31 -20.40 7.09 -8.67
N ASP A 32 -19.31 7.24 -9.44
CA ASP A 32 -19.17 6.62 -10.78
C ASP A 32 -18.45 5.26 -10.72
N VAL A 33 -19.02 4.34 -9.93
CA VAL A 33 -18.42 3.01 -9.68
C VAL A 33 -18.43 2.14 -10.94
N LYS A 34 -19.41 2.31 -11.83
CA LYS A 34 -19.57 1.49 -13.04
C LYS A 34 -18.42 1.71 -14.02
N ALA A 35 -18.12 2.97 -14.37
CA ALA A 35 -17.02 3.28 -15.29
C ALA A 35 -15.66 2.85 -14.70
N TYR A 36 -15.49 3.04 -13.39
CA TYR A 36 -14.30 2.62 -12.67
C TYR A 36 -14.09 1.09 -12.72
N GLN A 37 -15.10 0.31 -12.32
CA GLN A 37 -14.99 -1.15 -12.27
C GLN A 37 -14.86 -1.76 -13.67
N SER A 38 -15.51 -1.18 -14.68
CA SER A 38 -15.33 -1.62 -16.06
C SER A 38 -13.88 -1.41 -16.52
N THR A 39 -13.28 -0.25 -16.25
CA THR A 39 -11.90 0.04 -16.70
C THR A 39 -10.86 -0.74 -15.92
N ILE A 40 -10.86 -0.61 -14.58
CA ILE A 40 -9.85 -1.27 -13.73
C ILE A 40 -10.04 -2.79 -13.71
N GLY A 41 -11.29 -3.27 -13.73
CA GLY A 41 -11.58 -4.69 -13.82
C GLY A 41 -11.05 -5.30 -15.11
N SER A 42 -11.18 -4.61 -16.26
CA SER A 42 -10.61 -5.06 -17.53
C SER A 42 -9.09 -5.18 -17.47
N VAL A 43 -8.41 -4.22 -16.83
CA VAL A 43 -6.95 -4.25 -16.66
C VAL A 43 -6.53 -5.37 -15.73
N LEU A 44 -7.25 -5.58 -14.63
CA LEU A 44 -6.98 -6.70 -13.72
C LEU A 44 -7.18 -8.05 -14.41
N LEU A 45 -8.22 -8.17 -15.24
CA LEU A 45 -8.46 -9.37 -16.05
C LEU A 45 -7.34 -9.58 -17.07
N LEU A 46 -6.79 -8.52 -17.67
CA LEU A 46 -5.66 -8.59 -18.61
C LEU A 46 -4.36 -9.09 -17.96
N THR A 47 -4.21 -8.93 -16.64
CA THR A 47 -3.06 -9.48 -15.90
C THR A 47 -2.96 -11.00 -16.05
N VAL A 48 -4.09 -11.71 -16.07
CA VAL A 48 -4.16 -13.17 -16.17
C VAL A 48 -3.64 -13.72 -17.52
N PRO A 49 -4.14 -13.28 -18.69
CA PRO A 49 -3.61 -13.71 -19.97
C PRO A 49 -2.16 -13.27 -20.19
N LEU A 50 -1.77 -12.07 -19.71
CA LEU A 50 -0.36 -11.65 -19.74
C LEU A 50 0.52 -12.62 -18.95
N ALA A 51 0.14 -12.95 -17.71
CA ALA A 51 0.87 -13.90 -16.90
C ALA A 51 0.94 -15.29 -17.55
N TYR A 52 -0.14 -15.73 -18.21
CA TYR A 52 -0.16 -17.00 -18.94
C TYR A 52 0.81 -17.00 -20.13
N ILE A 53 0.87 -15.92 -20.92
CA ILE A 53 1.82 -15.80 -22.04
C ILE A 53 3.26 -15.97 -21.56
N PHE A 54 3.63 -15.28 -20.46
CA PHE A 54 4.98 -15.42 -19.88
C PHE A 54 5.23 -16.84 -19.39
N LEU A 55 4.25 -17.51 -18.77
CA LEU A 55 4.37 -18.91 -18.38
C LEU A 55 4.54 -19.85 -19.58
N SER A 56 3.78 -19.65 -20.66
CA SER A 56 3.88 -20.45 -21.89
C SER A 56 5.21 -20.30 -22.61
N LEU A 57 5.92 -19.18 -22.42
CA LEU A 57 7.27 -18.94 -22.94
C LEU A 57 8.37 -19.65 -22.13
N GLY A 58 8.01 -20.46 -21.12
CA GLY A 58 8.97 -21.22 -20.31
C GLY A 58 9.63 -20.41 -19.20
N TYR A 59 9.12 -19.22 -18.88
CA TYR A 59 9.63 -18.43 -17.76
C TYR A 59 9.24 -19.04 -16.41
N PRO A 60 10.03 -18.77 -15.36
CA PRO A 60 9.77 -19.31 -14.03
C PRO A 60 8.49 -18.74 -13.38
N PRO A 61 7.86 -19.44 -12.40
CA PRO A 61 6.57 -19.06 -11.83
C PRO A 61 6.50 -17.69 -11.16
N TYR A 62 7.64 -17.18 -10.65
CA TYR A 62 7.69 -15.85 -10.03
C TYR A 62 7.43 -14.70 -11.02
N THR A 63 7.51 -14.96 -12.33
CA THR A 63 7.17 -13.96 -13.36
C THR A 63 5.72 -13.50 -13.28
N VAL A 64 4.80 -14.35 -12.81
CA VAL A 64 3.40 -13.97 -12.57
C VAL A 64 3.29 -12.81 -11.58
N ILE A 65 4.10 -12.83 -10.51
CA ILE A 65 4.13 -11.74 -9.53
C ILE A 65 4.70 -10.48 -10.16
N VAL A 66 5.77 -10.60 -10.96
CA VAL A 66 6.37 -9.44 -11.65
C VAL A 66 5.35 -8.77 -12.59
N VAL A 67 4.63 -9.57 -13.38
CA VAL A 67 3.53 -9.09 -14.24
C VAL A 67 2.44 -8.43 -13.40
N SER A 68 2.08 -9.02 -12.26
CA SER A 68 1.07 -8.46 -11.36
C SER A 68 1.51 -7.11 -10.77
N ILE A 69 2.77 -6.96 -10.37
CA ILE A 69 3.33 -5.70 -9.88
C ILE A 69 3.24 -4.64 -10.99
N PHE A 70 3.65 -5.00 -12.21
CA PHE A 70 3.58 -4.09 -13.35
C PHE A 70 2.15 -3.62 -13.62
N MET A 71 1.19 -4.55 -13.64
CA MET A 71 -0.22 -4.24 -13.85
C MET A 71 -0.82 -3.41 -12.71
N GLU A 72 -0.39 -3.64 -11.46
CA GLU A 72 -0.82 -2.82 -10.31
C GLU A 72 -0.30 -1.38 -10.42
N VAL A 73 0.92 -1.18 -10.93
CA VAL A 73 1.46 0.17 -11.20
C VAL A 73 0.65 0.87 -12.29
N VAL A 74 0.30 0.17 -13.37
CA VAL A 74 -0.57 0.70 -14.44
C VAL A 74 -1.96 1.05 -13.87
N SER A 75 -2.53 0.16 -13.07
CA SER A 75 -3.80 0.35 -12.34
C SER A 75 -3.76 1.59 -11.44
N CYS A 76 -2.67 1.78 -10.69
CA CYS A 76 -2.44 2.96 -9.86
C CYS A 76 -2.45 4.26 -10.69
N GLY A 77 -1.77 4.27 -11.84
CA GLY A 77 -1.77 5.41 -12.76
C GLY A 77 -3.18 5.76 -13.26
N MET A 78 -3.97 4.75 -13.64
CA MET A 78 -5.36 4.97 -14.05
C MET A 78 -6.24 5.45 -12.90
N ARG A 79 -6.10 4.91 -11.69
CA ARG A 79 -6.82 5.38 -10.49
C ARG A 79 -6.55 6.87 -10.23
N LEU A 80 -5.29 7.29 -10.32
CA LEU A 80 -4.91 8.71 -10.19
C LEU A 80 -5.52 9.57 -11.30
N ALA A 81 -5.53 9.09 -12.54
CA ALA A 81 -6.15 9.79 -13.66
C ALA A 81 -7.67 9.94 -13.47
N PHE A 82 -8.36 8.89 -13.00
CA PHE A 82 -9.78 8.91 -12.66
C PHE A 82 -10.09 9.92 -11.55
N LEU A 83 -9.31 9.93 -10.46
CA LEU A 83 -9.48 10.90 -9.38
C LEU A 83 -9.23 12.34 -9.84
N LYS A 84 -8.25 12.56 -10.73
CA LYS A 84 -8.02 13.88 -11.32
C LYS A 84 -9.23 14.33 -12.14
N LEU A 85 -9.81 13.45 -12.95
CA LEU A 85 -10.92 13.78 -13.85
C LEU A 85 -12.24 13.97 -13.09
N LYS A 86 -12.54 13.10 -12.13
CA LYS A 86 -13.84 13.09 -11.42
C LYS A 86 -13.86 13.93 -10.15
N ALA A 87 -12.77 13.95 -9.39
CA ALA A 87 -12.69 14.65 -8.11
C ALA A 87 -11.83 15.92 -8.17
N GLY A 88 -11.29 16.30 -9.34
CA GLY A 88 -10.44 17.48 -9.50
C GLY A 88 -9.11 17.40 -8.74
N LEU A 89 -8.69 16.19 -8.34
CA LEU A 89 -7.53 16.00 -7.49
C LEU A 89 -6.23 16.34 -8.24
N SER A 90 -5.44 17.25 -7.69
CA SER A 90 -4.10 17.50 -8.22
C SER A 90 -3.14 16.38 -7.80
N ILE A 91 -2.76 15.53 -8.76
CA ILE A 91 -1.88 14.35 -8.56
C ILE A 91 -0.60 14.72 -7.80
N LYS A 92 0.06 15.83 -8.16
CA LYS A 92 1.30 16.27 -7.51
C LYS A 92 1.10 16.58 -6.03
N LYS A 93 0.04 17.33 -5.66
CA LYS A 93 -0.23 17.63 -4.24
C LYS A 93 -0.61 16.37 -3.48
N TYR A 94 -1.35 15.46 -4.10
CA TYR A 94 -1.72 14.18 -3.48
C TYR A 94 -0.49 13.33 -3.17
N ILE A 95 0.37 13.11 -4.16
CA ILE A 95 1.60 12.31 -3.98
C ILE A 95 2.49 12.96 -2.91
N LEU A 96 2.69 14.27 -2.96
CA LEU A 96 3.50 14.98 -1.96
C LEU A 96 2.90 14.86 -0.56
N PHE A 97 1.58 15.01 -0.43
CA PHE A 97 0.87 14.88 0.84
C PHE A 97 1.01 13.47 1.43
N VAL A 98 0.74 12.44 0.62
CA VAL A 98 0.80 11.04 1.06
C VAL A 98 2.23 10.63 1.41
N ILE A 99 3.21 10.96 0.57
CA ILE A 99 4.62 10.65 0.86
C ILE A 99 5.08 11.36 2.12
N ASN A 100 4.72 12.64 2.30
CA ASN A 100 5.11 13.39 3.49
C ASN A 100 4.49 12.81 4.77
N LYS A 101 3.19 12.46 4.75
CA LYS A 101 2.52 11.81 5.88
C LYS A 101 3.10 10.43 6.17
N ALA A 102 3.42 9.64 5.14
CA ALA A 102 4.05 8.34 5.31
C ALA A 102 5.45 8.46 5.93
N LEU A 103 6.28 9.40 5.46
CA LEU A 103 7.61 9.64 6.01
C LEU A 103 7.57 10.09 7.47
N GLN A 104 6.63 10.95 7.84
CA GLN A 104 6.43 11.40 9.22
C GLN A 104 6.14 10.25 10.19
N VAL A 105 5.53 9.15 9.73
CA VAL A 105 5.29 7.96 10.54
C VAL A 105 6.45 6.96 10.46
N LEU A 106 6.98 6.73 9.25
CA LEU A 106 8.00 5.72 8.99
C LEU A 106 9.34 6.05 9.66
N ILE A 107 9.84 7.27 9.50
CA ILE A 107 11.15 7.68 10.02
C ILE A 107 11.27 7.45 11.55
N PRO A 108 10.39 8.02 12.39
CA PRO A 108 10.49 7.81 13.84
C PRO A 108 10.26 6.35 14.24
N THR A 109 9.37 5.63 13.56
CA THR A 109 9.13 4.20 13.84
C THR A 109 10.39 3.38 13.58
N ILE A 110 11.08 3.60 12.45
CA ILE A 110 12.32 2.91 12.11
C ILE A 110 13.42 3.23 13.13
N VAL A 111 13.57 4.50 13.52
CA VAL A 111 14.59 4.93 14.49
C VAL A 111 14.38 4.24 15.85
N VAL A 112 13.15 4.17 16.34
CA VAL A 112 12.82 3.52 17.61
C VAL A 112 13.07 2.01 17.52
N LEU A 113 12.60 1.35 16.46
CA LEU A 113 12.78 -0.09 16.29
C LEU A 113 14.25 -0.47 16.13
N PHE A 114 15.03 0.32 15.38
CA PHE A 114 16.46 0.10 15.21
C PHE A 114 17.20 0.17 16.55
N SER A 115 16.89 1.20 17.35
CA SER A 115 17.46 1.35 18.70
C SER A 115 17.14 0.13 19.58
N LEU A 116 15.90 -0.37 19.51
CA LEU A 116 15.48 -1.55 20.28
C LEU A 116 16.22 -2.82 19.83
N THR A 117 16.48 -2.97 18.53
CA THR A 117 17.20 -4.14 18.02
C THR A 117 18.68 -4.19 18.37
N ILE A 118 19.32 -3.04 18.65
CA ILE A 118 20.71 -2.97 19.12
C ILE A 118 20.79 -3.30 20.61
N SER A 119 19.84 -2.82 21.41
CA SER A 119 19.88 -3.00 22.87
C SER A 119 19.55 -4.41 23.34
N PHE A 120 18.86 -5.21 22.52
CA PHE A 120 18.45 -6.58 22.89
C PHE A 120 19.17 -7.64 22.06
N GLU A 121 19.74 -8.63 22.74
CA GLU A 121 20.24 -9.86 22.12
C GLU A 121 19.11 -10.62 21.42
N GLN A 122 19.50 -11.48 20.46
CA GLN A 122 18.56 -12.26 19.66
C GLN A 122 17.79 -13.25 20.56
N SER A 123 16.57 -12.88 20.93
CA SER A 123 15.67 -13.70 21.73
C SER A 123 14.21 -13.49 21.31
N ILE A 124 13.34 -14.40 21.76
CA ILE A 124 11.88 -14.26 21.62
C ILE A 124 11.37 -12.96 22.26
N LEU A 125 12.00 -12.51 23.34
CA LEU A 125 11.65 -11.24 23.99
C LEU A 125 11.89 -10.04 23.06
N ARG A 126 12.95 -10.06 22.23
CA ARG A 126 13.19 -9.04 21.21
C ARG A 126 12.08 -9.03 20.16
N PHE A 127 11.63 -10.21 19.72
CA PHE A 127 10.54 -10.30 18.75
C PHE A 127 9.21 -9.76 19.30
N ILE A 128 8.83 -10.15 20.51
CA ILE A 128 7.59 -9.70 21.14
C ILE A 128 7.62 -8.18 21.39
N SER A 129 8.72 -7.67 21.95
CA SER A 129 8.88 -6.23 22.24
C SER A 129 8.89 -5.38 20.97
N THR A 130 9.66 -5.76 19.94
CA THR A 130 9.66 -5.04 18.65
C THR A 130 8.28 -5.02 18.00
N THR A 131 7.53 -6.12 18.07
CA THR A 131 6.18 -6.19 17.51
C THR A 131 5.24 -5.24 18.26
N LEU A 132 5.16 -5.31 19.59
CA LEU A 132 4.28 -4.44 20.39
C LEU A 132 4.63 -2.96 20.23
N VAL A 133 5.92 -2.62 20.25
CA VAL A 133 6.38 -1.24 20.07
C VAL A 133 6.05 -0.74 18.66
N SER A 134 6.24 -1.56 17.61
CA SER A 134 5.90 -1.16 16.24
C SER A 134 4.40 -0.86 16.08
N PHE A 135 3.52 -1.74 16.59
CA PHE A 135 2.08 -1.53 16.53
C PHE A 135 1.64 -0.31 17.33
N GLY A 136 2.18 -0.14 18.54
CA GLY A 136 1.89 1.02 19.38
C GLY A 136 2.33 2.33 18.74
N MET A 137 3.56 2.38 18.21
CA MET A 137 4.12 3.59 17.59
C MET A 137 3.37 3.97 16.32
N ILE A 138 3.10 3.01 15.43
CA ILE A 138 2.36 3.28 14.19
C ILE A 138 0.95 3.78 14.51
N SER A 139 0.25 3.13 15.46
CA SER A 139 -1.10 3.54 15.86
C SER A 139 -1.11 4.94 16.46
N PHE A 140 -0.17 5.24 17.37
CA PHE A 140 -0.04 6.53 18.03
C PHE A 140 0.28 7.66 17.03
N LEU A 141 1.30 7.47 16.19
CA LEU A 141 1.71 8.47 15.21
C LEU A 141 0.66 8.69 14.12
N THR A 142 -0.03 7.63 13.69
CA THR A 142 -1.12 7.75 12.72
C THR A 142 -2.26 8.59 13.31
N TYR A 143 -2.68 8.29 14.56
CA TYR A 143 -3.69 9.09 15.25
C TYR A 143 -3.27 10.55 15.36
N TRP A 144 -2.04 10.84 15.78
CA TRP A 144 -1.62 12.22 16.02
C TRP A 144 -1.31 13.02 14.75
N LEU A 145 -0.52 12.46 13.83
CA LEU A 145 0.06 13.18 12.69
C LEU A 145 -0.72 13.00 11.38
N VAL A 146 -1.34 11.84 11.17
CA VAL A 146 -1.99 11.51 9.88
C VAL A 146 -3.44 11.94 9.89
N LEU A 147 -4.21 11.59 10.93
CA LEU A 147 -5.63 11.93 11.00
C LEU A 147 -5.84 13.45 11.15
N GLY A 148 -6.70 13.98 10.29
CA GLY A 148 -7.20 15.35 10.35
C GLY A 148 -8.07 15.61 11.59
N VAL A 149 -8.25 16.89 11.91
CA VAL A 149 -9.03 17.32 13.08
C VAL A 149 -10.48 16.81 13.03
N GLU A 150 -11.09 16.82 11.85
CA GLU A 150 -12.46 16.34 11.65
C GLU A 150 -12.57 14.81 11.75
N GLU A 151 -11.56 14.07 11.28
CA GLU A 151 -11.52 12.60 11.41
C GLU A 151 -11.39 12.18 12.88
N LYS A 152 -10.58 12.89 13.67
CA LYS A 152 -10.46 12.69 15.12
C LYS A 152 -11.78 12.93 15.85
N LYS A 153 -12.53 13.96 15.45
CA LYS A 153 -13.85 14.27 16.02
C LYS A 153 -14.87 13.18 15.70
N MET A 154 -14.90 12.67 14.47
CA MET A 154 -15.79 11.56 14.11
C MET A 154 -15.54 10.31 14.95
N ILE A 155 -14.28 9.98 15.22
CA ILE A 155 -13.93 8.84 16.09
C ILE A 155 -14.44 9.08 17.52
N ARG A 156 -14.31 10.30 18.05
CA ARG A 156 -14.76 10.62 19.41
C ARG A 156 -16.29 10.66 19.56
N LEU A 157 -17.03 11.00 18.51
CA LEU A 157 -18.50 11.10 18.54
C LEU A 157 -19.20 9.74 18.35
N LYS A 158 -18.47 8.73 17.88
CA LYS A 158 -19.00 7.38 17.62
C LYS A 158 -18.70 6.39 18.76
N VAL A 159 -18.07 6.87 19.82
CA VAL A 159 -17.80 6.20 21.11
C VAL A 159 -18.66 6.90 22.16
#